data_AF-A0A920UKN4-F1
#
_entry.id   AF-A0A920UKN4-F1
#
_cell.length_a   1.000
_cell.length_b   1.000
_cell.length_c   1.000
_cell.angle_alpha   90.00
_cell.angle_beta   90.00
_cell.angle_gamma   90.00
#
_symmetry.space_group_name_H-M   'P 1'
#
loop_
_entity.id
_entity.type
_entity.pdbx_description
1 polymer ?
#
loop_
_entity_poly.entity_id
_entity_poly.type
_entity_poly.pdbx_seq_one_letter_code
_entity_poly.pdbx_strand_id
1 'polypeptide(L)'
;MIERFSYSSLESFKKCPAQFKFRYIEKIDKLHEGIESFVGKRVHETLEFLYNEKLSGRLTFYDGVIEKYHQNWEKHWHDKIVIVRKELNNHNYSWVGSLAGPWKIAREKKIVKEFFRLGERCIAGYYRKFSPFDQSVIGTEVEFNFSLDESNDYIMKGIADRIDSDGDGNFEIHDYKTGKRMMSTIRC
;
A
#
# COMPACT_ATOMS: atom_id res chain seq x y z
N MET A 1 13.35 7.40 -24.41
CA MET A 1 14.15 6.55 -23.52
C MET A 1 13.49 6.57 -22.13
N ILE A 2 13.60 5.54 -21.29
CA ILE A 2 13.14 5.66 -19.90
C ILE A 2 14.25 6.35 -19.11
N GLU A 3 13.98 7.57 -18.65
CA GLU A 3 14.92 8.39 -17.88
C GLU A 3 14.68 8.26 -16.37
N ARG A 4 13.56 7.67 -15.95
CA ARG A 4 13.17 7.53 -14.54
C ARG A 4 12.93 6.08 -14.16
N PHE A 5 13.69 5.61 -13.18
CA PHE A 5 13.56 4.29 -12.57
C PHE A 5 13.02 4.39 -11.16
N SER A 6 12.44 3.30 -10.68
CA SER A 6 12.11 3.11 -9.27
C SER A 6 12.55 1.71 -8.83
N TYR A 7 12.61 1.47 -7.53
CA TYR A 7 12.94 0.14 -7.01
C TYR A 7 11.98 -0.92 -7.57
N SER A 8 10.67 -0.60 -7.56
CA SER A 8 9.63 -1.48 -8.09
C SER A 8 9.74 -1.73 -9.60
N SER A 9 10.30 -0.79 -10.36
CA SER A 9 10.52 -0.99 -11.80
C SER A 9 11.72 -1.88 -12.05
N LEU A 10 12.83 -1.68 -11.33
CA LEU A 10 14.02 -2.53 -11.44
C LEU A 10 13.72 -3.97 -11.00
N GLU A 11 13.01 -4.16 -9.90
CA GLU A 11 12.59 -5.50 -9.46
C GLU A 11 11.65 -6.16 -10.46
N SER A 12 10.74 -5.41 -11.10
CA SER A 12 9.92 -5.93 -12.19
C SER A 12 10.76 -6.40 -13.37
N PHE A 13 11.82 -5.68 -13.72
CA PHE A 13 12.71 -6.07 -14.82
C PHE A 13 13.49 -7.34 -14.48
N LYS A 14 14.11 -7.40 -13.29
CA LYS A 14 14.83 -8.59 -12.82
C LYS A 14 13.94 -9.83 -12.80
N LYS A 15 12.69 -9.68 -12.36
CA LYS A 15 11.72 -10.78 -12.33
C LYS A 15 11.30 -11.22 -13.73
N CYS A 16 10.95 -10.27 -14.60
CA CYS A 16 10.51 -10.54 -15.95
C CYS A 16 10.66 -9.29 -16.84
N PRO A 17 11.61 -9.28 -17.80
CA PRO A 17 11.81 -8.14 -18.71
C PRO A 17 10.56 -7.78 -19.52
N ALA A 18 9.76 -8.78 -19.94
CA ALA A 18 8.50 -8.54 -20.64
C ALA A 18 7.48 -7.81 -19.77
N GLN A 19 7.37 -8.16 -18.48
CA GLN A 19 6.50 -7.45 -17.53
C GLN A 19 6.93 -5.98 -17.38
N PHE A 20 8.23 -5.73 -17.29
CA PHE A 20 8.76 -4.37 -17.24
C PHE A 20 8.41 -3.59 -18.52
N LYS A 21 8.62 -4.19 -19.69
CA LYS A 21 8.29 -3.57 -20.98
C LYS A 21 6.83 -3.15 -21.02
N PHE A 22 5.90 -4.06 -20.76
CA PHE A 22 4.46 -3.77 -20.80
C PHE A 22 4.05 -2.68 -19.81
N ARG A 23 4.61 -2.70 -18.59
CA ARG A 23 4.22 -1.75 -17.54
C ARG A 23 4.86 -0.38 -17.67
N TYR A 24 6.16 -0.30 -17.96
CA TYR A 24 6.94 0.93 -17.84
C TYR A 24 7.34 1.53 -19.20
N ILE A 25 7.50 0.71 -20.25
CA ILE A 25 7.80 1.20 -21.61
C ILE A 25 6.49 1.47 -22.36
N GLU A 26 5.66 0.44 -22.51
CA GLU A 26 4.41 0.50 -23.27
C GLU A 26 3.25 1.12 -22.46
N LYS A 27 3.44 1.28 -21.14
CA LYS A 27 2.46 1.90 -20.22
C LYS A 27 1.06 1.30 -20.35
N ILE A 28 0.99 -0.02 -20.50
CA ILE A 28 -0.29 -0.73 -20.56
C ILE A 28 -0.93 -0.69 -19.18
N ASP A 29 -2.07 -0.01 -19.09
CA ASP A 29 -2.80 0.15 -17.84
C ASP A 29 -3.33 -1.18 -17.32
N LYS A 30 -3.26 -1.35 -15.99
CA LYS A 30 -3.93 -2.45 -15.33
C LYS A 30 -5.43 -2.19 -15.35
N LEU A 31 -6.17 -3.07 -16.02
CA LEU A 31 -7.64 -2.99 -16.07
C LEU A 31 -8.28 -3.21 -14.69
N HIS A 32 -7.62 -3.97 -13.81
CA HIS A 32 -8.17 -4.40 -12.52
C HIS A 32 -7.19 -4.16 -11.37
N GLU A 33 -7.75 -3.89 -10.18
CA GLU A 33 -7.03 -3.84 -8.91
C GLU A 33 -7.39 -5.07 -8.07
N GLY A 34 -6.38 -5.81 -7.58
CA GLY A 34 -6.63 -6.91 -6.65
C GLY A 34 -7.08 -6.38 -5.28
N ILE A 35 -8.05 -7.04 -4.64
CA ILE A 35 -8.57 -6.65 -3.32
C ILE A 35 -7.47 -6.53 -2.25
N GLU A 36 -6.41 -7.33 -2.32
CA GLU A 36 -5.26 -7.25 -1.42
C GLU A 36 -4.49 -5.94 -1.61
N SER A 37 -4.28 -5.52 -2.86
CA SER A 37 -3.65 -4.24 -3.17
C SER A 37 -4.52 -3.07 -2.72
N PHE A 38 -5.84 -3.17 -2.93
CA PHE A 38 -6.79 -2.18 -2.47
C PHE A 38 -6.72 -2.01 -0.94
N VAL A 39 -6.83 -3.12 -0.18
CA VAL A 39 -6.74 -3.12 1.29
C VAL A 39 -5.40 -2.54 1.74
N GLY A 40 -4.30 -2.95 1.11
CA GLY A 40 -2.96 -2.47 1.43
C GLY A 40 -2.86 -0.95 1.33
N LYS A 41 -3.32 -0.36 0.22
CA LYS A 41 -3.33 1.10 0.04
C LYS A 41 -4.16 1.81 1.10
N ARG A 42 -5.36 1.31 1.42
CA ARG A 42 -6.21 1.90 2.46
C ARG A 42 -5.55 1.89 3.84
N VAL A 43 -4.79 0.83 4.16
CA VAL A 43 -4.00 0.78 5.40
C VAL A 43 -2.87 1.79 5.38
N HIS A 44 -2.10 1.90 4.28
CA HIS A 44 -1.00 2.88 4.16
C HIS A 44 -1.52 4.30 4.33
N GLU A 45 -2.56 4.69 3.59
CA GLU A 45 -3.20 6.02 3.68
C GLU A 45 -3.69 6.33 5.11
N THR A 46 -4.13 5.32 5.84
CA THR A 46 -4.57 5.50 7.23
C THR A 46 -3.39 5.72 8.18
N LEU A 47 -2.27 5.03 7.98
CA LEU A 47 -1.05 5.23 8.76
C LEU A 47 -0.37 6.55 8.43
N GLU A 48 -0.39 6.94 7.16
CA GLU A 48 0.05 8.27 6.70
C GLU A 48 -0.76 9.36 7.43
N PHE A 49 -2.10 9.25 7.42
CA PHE A 49 -2.97 10.15 8.18
C PHE A 49 -2.57 10.21 9.66
N LEU A 50 -2.43 9.06 10.32
CA LEU A 50 -2.04 8.97 11.74
C LEU A 50 -0.76 9.77 12.04
N TYR A 51 0.29 9.61 11.24
CA TYR A 51 1.55 10.29 11.46
C TYR A 51 1.52 11.76 11.04
N ASN A 52 0.74 12.14 10.03
CA ASN A 52 0.56 13.54 9.66
C ASN A 52 -0.18 14.34 10.74
N GLU A 53 -1.18 13.72 11.38
CA GLU A 53 -1.85 14.31 12.55
C GLU A 53 -0.87 14.50 13.71
N LYS A 54 -0.04 13.49 13.99
CA LYS A 54 0.99 13.57 15.02
C LYS A 54 2.01 14.68 14.72
N LEU A 55 2.53 14.76 13.49
CA LEU A 55 3.44 15.82 13.05
C LEU A 55 2.80 17.20 13.17
N SER A 56 1.48 17.28 13.03
CA SER A 56 0.69 18.51 13.24
C SER A 56 0.41 18.80 14.72
N GLY A 57 0.95 18.02 15.65
CA GLY A 57 0.74 18.15 17.10
C GLY A 57 -0.64 17.71 17.60
N ARG A 58 -1.42 17.00 16.77
CA ARG A 58 -2.76 16.52 17.14
C ARG A 58 -2.69 15.12 17.76
N LEU A 59 -3.47 14.90 18.81
CA LEU A 59 -3.68 13.58 19.41
C LEU A 59 -4.63 12.77 18.54
N THR A 60 -4.18 11.60 18.11
CA THR A 60 -4.96 10.66 17.29
C THR A 60 -5.40 9.46 18.12
N PHE A 61 -6.63 9.51 18.59
CA PHE A 61 -7.28 8.35 19.19
C PHE A 61 -7.56 7.28 18.14
N TYR A 62 -7.56 6.02 18.58
CA TYR A 62 -7.83 4.87 17.70
C TYR A 62 -9.13 5.03 16.91
N ASP A 63 -10.18 5.59 17.52
CA ASP A 63 -11.48 5.83 16.88
C ASP A 63 -11.36 6.77 15.67
N GLY A 64 -10.57 7.84 15.76
CA GLY A 64 -10.35 8.75 14.63
C GLY A 64 -9.53 8.09 13.50
N VAL A 65 -8.56 7.24 13.86
CA VAL A 65 -7.74 6.50 12.89
C VAL A 65 -8.58 5.47 12.14
N ILE A 66 -9.43 4.72 12.84
CA ILE A 66 -10.26 3.70 12.20
C ILE A 66 -11.39 4.31 11.36
N GLU A 67 -11.97 5.42 11.82
CA GLU A 67 -12.94 6.21 11.05
C GLU A 67 -12.34 6.68 9.72
N LYS A 68 -11.07 7.15 9.74
CA LYS A 68 -10.37 7.51 8.51
C LYS A 68 -10.23 6.34 7.54
N TYR A 69 -9.94 5.14 8.05
CA TYR A 69 -9.89 3.92 7.24
C TYR A 69 -11.24 3.61 6.59
N HIS A 70 -12.34 3.72 7.35
CA HIS A 70 -13.70 3.49 6.84
C HIS A 70 -14.06 4.49 5.74
N GLN A 71 -13.80 5.79 5.96
CA GLN A 71 -14.03 6.83 4.96
C GLN A 71 -13.20 6.61 3.70
N ASN A 72 -11.91 6.31 3.83
CA ASN A 72 -11.04 6.06 2.69
C ASN A 72 -11.46 4.79 1.93
N TRP A 73 -11.94 3.76 2.64
CA TRP A 73 -12.46 2.55 2.04
C TRP A 73 -13.66 2.83 1.14
N GLU A 74 -14.66 3.55 1.63
CA GLU A 74 -15.84 3.92 0.85
C GLU A 74 -15.50 4.85 -0.30
N LYS A 75 -14.71 5.91 -0.03
CA LYS A 75 -14.33 6.93 -1.01
C LYS A 75 -13.62 6.33 -2.23
N HIS A 76 -12.73 5.37 -2.02
CA HIS A 76 -11.92 4.80 -3.10
C HIS A 76 -12.50 3.50 -3.66
N TRP A 77 -13.60 2.99 -3.12
CA TRP A 77 -14.24 1.78 -3.61
C TRP A 77 -14.66 1.95 -5.07
N HIS A 78 -14.32 1.00 -5.93
CA HIS A 78 -14.69 1.04 -7.34
C HIS A 78 -14.90 -0.36 -7.92
N ASP A 79 -15.57 -0.42 -9.07
CA ASP A 79 -15.98 -1.66 -9.72
C ASP A 79 -14.83 -2.48 -10.27
N LYS A 80 -13.71 -1.88 -10.65
CA LYS A 80 -12.53 -2.58 -11.17
C LYS A 80 -11.77 -3.43 -10.12
N ILE A 81 -12.24 -3.50 -8.87
CA ILE A 81 -11.63 -4.33 -7.83
C ILE A 81 -12.01 -5.80 -8.06
N VAL A 82 -11.02 -6.68 -8.05
CA VAL A 82 -11.16 -8.11 -8.31
C VAL A 82 -10.62 -8.95 -7.15
N ILE A 83 -11.28 -10.09 -6.90
CA ILE A 83 -10.87 -11.07 -5.90
C ILE A 83 -10.43 -12.34 -6.61
N VAL A 84 -9.13 -12.65 -6.56
CA VAL A 84 -8.58 -13.86 -7.19
C VAL A 84 -8.49 -14.98 -6.14
N ARG A 85 -9.26 -16.05 -6.30
CA ARG A 85 -9.16 -17.25 -5.45
C ARG A 85 -8.22 -18.26 -6.11
N LYS A 86 -7.22 -18.75 -5.37
CA LYS A 86 -6.38 -19.88 -5.79
C LYS A 86 -7.02 -21.25 -5.57
N GLU A 87 -8.09 -21.33 -4.79
CA GLU A 87 -8.73 -22.58 -4.41
C GLU A 87 -9.84 -22.98 -5.38
N LEU A 88 -9.46 -23.47 -6.56
CA LEU A 88 -10.19 -24.49 -7.32
C LEU A 88 -9.16 -25.29 -8.13
N ASN A 89 -8.81 -26.48 -7.63
CA ASN A 89 -8.08 -27.51 -8.36
C ASN A 89 -8.92 -27.98 -9.55
N ASN A 90 -8.79 -27.32 -10.70
CA ASN A 90 -8.97 -27.82 -12.07
C ASN A 90 -9.05 -26.59 -12.97
N HIS A 91 -7.99 -26.27 -13.72
CA HIS A 91 -7.89 -25.45 -14.95
C HIS A 91 -8.97 -24.37 -15.31
N ASN A 92 -9.71 -23.84 -14.35
CA ASN A 92 -10.81 -22.89 -14.51
C ASN A 92 -10.58 -21.78 -13.50
N TYR A 93 -9.89 -20.73 -13.96
CA TYR A 93 -9.90 -19.44 -13.29
C TYR A 93 -11.32 -18.89 -13.34
N SER A 94 -12.07 -18.98 -12.25
CA SER A 94 -13.31 -18.21 -12.12
C SER A 94 -12.92 -16.77 -11.85
N TRP A 95 -12.93 -15.94 -12.89
CA TRP A 95 -12.94 -14.50 -12.75
C TRP A 95 -14.24 -14.11 -12.05
N VAL A 96 -14.17 -13.87 -10.75
CA VAL A 96 -15.25 -13.17 -10.06
C VAL A 96 -15.12 -11.73 -10.55
N GLY A 97 -15.97 -11.36 -11.51
CA GLY A 97 -15.88 -10.13 -12.27
C GLY A 97 -15.86 -8.86 -11.42
N SER A 98 -15.61 -7.72 -12.08
CA SER A 98 -15.60 -6.38 -11.50
C SER A 98 -16.72 -6.17 -10.48
N LEU A 99 -16.38 -5.87 -9.22
CA LEU A 99 -17.33 -5.64 -8.12
C LEU A 99 -18.03 -4.27 -8.23
N ALA A 100 -19.01 -4.11 -9.13
CA ALA A 100 -19.77 -2.86 -9.24
C ALA A 100 -20.83 -2.68 -8.13
N GLY A 101 -20.71 -1.58 -7.36
CA GLY A 101 -21.67 -1.16 -6.32
C GLY A 101 -21.46 -1.81 -4.93
N PRO A 102 -22.29 -1.48 -3.92
CA PRO A 102 -22.06 -1.81 -2.50
C PRO A 102 -22.31 -3.30 -2.18
N TRP A 103 -21.49 -4.14 -2.80
CA TRP A 103 -21.22 -5.54 -2.51
C TRP A 103 -22.33 -6.52 -2.95
N LYS A 104 -22.42 -6.87 -4.23
CA LYS A 104 -23.71 -7.25 -4.86
C LYS A 104 -24.27 -8.67 -4.61
N ILE A 105 -23.62 -9.58 -3.89
CA ILE A 105 -24.18 -10.91 -3.53
C ILE A 105 -23.78 -11.29 -2.10
N ALA A 106 -24.66 -11.92 -1.30
CA ALA A 106 -24.39 -12.25 0.12
C ALA A 106 -23.07 -13.00 0.36
N ARG A 107 -22.67 -13.88 -0.57
CA ARG A 107 -21.39 -14.61 -0.49
C ARG A 107 -20.18 -13.72 -0.76
N GLU A 108 -20.28 -12.78 -1.70
CA GLU A 108 -19.22 -11.80 -2.02
C GLU A 108 -19.11 -10.74 -0.93
N LYS A 109 -20.25 -10.25 -0.39
CA LYS A 109 -20.31 -9.39 0.81
C LYS A 109 -19.47 -9.95 1.95
N LYS A 110 -19.53 -11.27 2.17
CA LYS A 110 -18.79 -11.91 3.25
C LYS A 110 -17.27 -11.80 3.06
N ILE A 111 -16.76 -12.18 1.89
CA ILE A 111 -15.32 -12.20 1.59
C ILE A 111 -14.74 -10.80 1.69
N VAL A 112 -15.46 -9.86 1.10
CA VAL A 112 -15.16 -8.45 1.17
C VAL A 112 -15.04 -7.98 2.61
N LYS A 113 -16.01 -8.35 3.44
CA LYS A 113 -16.05 -7.95 4.83
C LYS A 113 -14.87 -8.55 5.58
N GLU A 114 -14.38 -9.73 5.17
CA GLU A 114 -13.15 -10.32 5.70
C GLU A 114 -11.91 -9.49 5.33
N PHE A 115 -11.83 -8.96 4.11
CA PHE A 115 -10.75 -8.06 3.66
C PHE A 115 -10.81 -6.67 4.32
N PHE A 116 -12.01 -6.11 4.46
CA PHE A 116 -12.22 -4.89 5.24
C PHE A 116 -11.73 -5.06 6.69
N ARG A 117 -12.20 -6.13 7.35
CA ARG A 117 -11.76 -6.48 8.71
C ARG A 117 -10.28 -6.82 8.80
N LEU A 118 -9.66 -7.30 7.71
CA LEU A 118 -8.22 -7.50 7.67
C LEU A 118 -7.49 -6.17 7.82
N GLY A 119 -7.91 -5.14 7.08
CA GLY A 119 -7.35 -3.80 7.23
C GLY A 119 -7.56 -3.24 8.64
N GLU A 120 -8.76 -3.41 9.22
CA GLU A 120 -9.01 -3.00 10.61
C GLU A 120 -8.05 -3.67 11.60
N ARG A 121 -7.81 -4.98 11.44
CA ARG A 121 -6.84 -5.73 12.27
C ARG A 121 -5.41 -5.25 12.07
N CYS A 122 -5.00 -4.97 10.83
CA CYS A 122 -3.69 -4.40 10.53
C CYS A 122 -3.49 -3.09 11.31
N ILE A 123 -4.46 -2.18 11.23
CA ILE A 123 -4.43 -0.86 11.88
C ILE A 123 -4.45 -1.02 13.40
N ALA A 124 -5.33 -1.87 13.94
CA ALA A 124 -5.40 -2.16 15.38
C ALA A 124 -4.11 -2.77 15.93
N GLY A 125 -3.51 -3.71 15.20
CA GLY A 125 -2.23 -4.33 15.54
C GLY A 125 -1.10 -3.32 15.56
N TYR A 126 -1.05 -2.45 14.55
CA TYR A 126 -0.08 -1.37 14.47
C TYR A 126 -0.25 -0.36 15.61
N TYR A 127 -1.48 0.16 15.80
CA TYR A 127 -1.78 1.15 16.82
C TYR A 127 -1.37 0.67 18.21
N ARG A 128 -1.75 -0.56 18.59
CA ARG A 128 -1.38 -1.15 19.89
C ARG A 128 0.12 -1.31 20.09
N LYS A 129 0.86 -1.59 19.02
CA LYS A 129 2.31 -1.82 19.09
C LYS A 129 3.09 -0.53 19.23
N PHE A 130 2.65 0.54 18.56
CA PHE A 130 3.43 1.76 18.43
C PHE A 130 2.90 2.92 19.27
N SER A 131 1.65 2.89 19.74
CA SER A 131 1.10 3.87 20.68
C SER A 131 1.98 3.98 21.93
N PRO A 132 2.28 5.20 22.43
CA PRO A 132 1.67 6.49 22.05
C PRO A 132 2.36 7.21 20.87
N PHE A 133 3.08 6.45 20.05
CA PHE A 133 3.80 6.90 18.86
C PHE A 133 4.98 7.81 19.18
N ASP A 134 5.86 7.41 20.10
CA ASP A 134 7.01 8.23 20.53
C ASP A 134 8.18 8.29 19.52
N GLN A 135 8.02 7.69 18.33
CA GLN A 135 9.10 7.64 17.34
C GLN A 135 9.41 9.04 16.78
N SER A 136 10.68 9.34 16.50
CA SER A 136 11.09 10.64 15.95
C SER A 136 10.86 10.70 14.43
N VAL A 137 9.58 10.68 14.04
CA VAL A 137 9.14 10.76 12.65
C VAL A 137 9.41 12.16 12.12
N ILE A 138 10.02 12.25 10.94
CA ILE A 138 10.32 13.53 10.26
C ILE A 138 9.51 13.74 8.98
N GLY A 139 8.92 12.67 8.43
CA GLY A 139 8.08 12.77 7.24
C GLY A 139 7.37 11.46 6.90
N THR A 140 6.29 11.59 6.14
CA THR A 140 5.54 10.49 5.52
C THR A 140 5.42 10.74 4.02
N GLU A 141 5.26 9.67 3.23
CA GLU A 141 5.21 9.73 1.76
C GLU A 141 6.31 10.62 1.15
N VAL A 142 7.53 10.48 1.68
CA VAL A 142 8.65 11.35 1.32
C VAL A 142 9.18 10.92 -0.05
N GLU A 143 8.95 11.76 -1.05
CA GLU A 143 9.51 11.58 -2.39
C GLU A 143 11.02 11.87 -2.36
N PHE A 144 11.79 10.95 -2.94
CA PHE A 144 13.22 11.15 -3.19
C PHE A 144 13.52 10.94 -4.66
N ASN A 145 14.34 11.82 -5.21
CA ASN A 145 14.84 11.75 -6.57
C ASN A 145 16.34 12.03 -6.57
N PHE A 146 17.13 11.13 -7.14
CA PHE A 146 18.56 11.34 -7.28
C PHE A 146 19.06 10.74 -8.60
N SER A 147 20.12 11.33 -9.15
CA SER A 147 20.76 10.80 -10.34
C SER A 147 21.59 9.56 -10.01
N LEU A 148 21.58 8.58 -10.90
CA LEU A 148 22.43 7.39 -10.85
C LEU A 148 23.78 7.60 -11.54
N ASP A 149 23.92 8.67 -12.31
CA ASP A 149 25.14 9.04 -13.03
C ASP A 149 25.40 10.55 -13.01
N GLU A 150 26.58 10.95 -13.48
CA GLU A 150 26.97 12.36 -13.56
C GLU A 150 26.25 13.11 -14.70
N SER A 151 25.77 12.41 -15.73
CA SER A 151 25.07 13.03 -16.85
C SER A 151 23.62 13.43 -16.53
N ASN A 152 23.04 12.89 -15.46
CA ASN A 152 21.63 13.05 -15.08
C ASN A 152 20.64 12.44 -16.07
N ASP A 153 21.10 11.52 -16.91
CA ASP A 153 20.24 10.81 -17.88
C ASP A 153 19.38 9.74 -17.20
N TYR A 154 19.81 9.27 -16.02
CA TYR A 154 19.13 8.22 -15.27
C TYR A 154 18.80 8.66 -13.85
N ILE A 155 17.53 8.95 -13.61
CA ILE A 155 17.02 9.35 -12.30
C ILE A 155 16.38 8.16 -11.59
N MET A 156 16.77 7.94 -10.34
CA MET A 156 16.06 7.07 -9.42
C MET A 156 15.03 7.88 -8.65
N LYS A 157 13.76 7.50 -8.79
CA LYS A 157 12.62 8.05 -8.06
C LYS A 157 12.03 7.00 -7.12
N GLY A 158 11.73 7.40 -5.90
CA GLY A 158 10.99 6.58 -4.94
C GLY A 158 10.20 7.43 -3.98
N ILE A 159 9.35 6.75 -3.21
CA ILE A 159 8.55 7.33 -2.14
C ILE A 159 8.74 6.42 -0.94
N ALA A 160 9.14 6.99 0.19
CA ALA A 160 9.24 6.29 1.46
C ALA A 160 7.96 6.51 2.26
N ASP A 161 7.30 5.44 2.73
CA ASP A 161 6.04 5.56 3.49
C ASP A 161 6.25 6.40 4.77
N ARG A 162 7.39 6.20 5.47
CA ARG A 162 7.79 7.01 6.63
C ARG A 162 9.30 7.08 6.78
N ILE A 163 9.82 8.24 7.19
CA ILE A 163 11.21 8.43 7.59
C ILE A 163 11.27 8.90 9.04
N ASP A 164 12.13 8.25 9.82
CA ASP A 164 12.45 8.61 11.20
C ASP A 164 13.92 9.09 11.27
N SER A 165 14.24 9.95 12.24
CA SER A 165 15.62 10.36 12.53
C SER A 165 15.88 10.39 14.03
N ASP A 166 17.05 9.91 14.45
CA ASP A 166 17.47 9.97 15.85
C ASP A 166 18.05 11.34 16.26
N GLY A 167 18.25 12.25 15.30
CA GLY A 167 18.87 13.56 15.53
C GLY A 167 20.40 13.56 15.46
N ASP A 168 21.04 12.39 15.39
CA ASP A 168 22.49 12.20 15.34
C ASP A 168 22.99 11.92 13.90
N GLY A 169 22.14 12.23 12.92
CA GLY A 169 22.42 12.03 11.50
C GLY A 169 22.06 10.65 10.96
N ASN A 170 21.48 9.77 11.79
CA ASN A 170 20.93 8.50 11.29
C ASN A 170 19.47 8.68 10.88
N PHE A 171 19.10 7.98 9.81
CA PHE A 171 17.75 7.96 9.26
C PHE A 171 17.29 6.52 9.10
N GLU A 172 16.04 6.25 9.50
CA GLU A 172 15.39 4.96 9.28
C GLU A 172 14.25 5.12 8.29
N ILE A 173 14.27 4.31 7.22
CA ILE A 173 13.21 4.26 6.23
C ILE A 173 12.28 3.11 6.58
N HIS A 174 11.00 3.44 6.77
CA HIS A 174 9.94 2.47 7.04
C HIS A 174 9.10 2.29 5.78
N ASP A 175 8.97 1.04 5.34
CA ASP A 175 8.14 0.61 4.22
C ASP A 175 7.09 -0.38 4.74
N TYR A 176 5.84 0.07 4.79
CA TYR A 176 4.75 -0.71 5.34
C TYR A 176 4.40 -1.88 4.42
N LYS A 177 4.03 -3.00 5.04
CA LYS A 177 3.62 -4.22 4.34
C LYS A 177 2.46 -4.87 5.06
N THR A 178 1.41 -5.18 4.31
CA THR A 178 0.14 -5.77 4.80
C THR A 178 -0.02 -7.26 4.45
N GLY A 179 0.99 -7.86 3.82
CA GLY A 179 0.96 -9.27 3.40
C GLY A 179 1.43 -10.25 4.48
N LYS A 180 0.84 -11.46 4.52
CA LYS A 180 1.09 -12.53 5.53
C LYS A 180 2.52 -13.10 5.63
N ARG A 181 3.45 -12.78 4.71
CA ARG A 181 4.62 -13.64 4.44
C ARG A 181 6.01 -13.00 4.61
N MET A 182 6.14 -11.86 5.26
CA MET A 182 7.45 -11.29 5.62
C MET A 182 7.41 -10.73 7.04
N MET A 183 8.59 -10.42 7.61
CA MET A 183 8.70 -9.64 8.85
C MET A 183 8.09 -8.24 8.61
N SER A 184 6.76 -8.16 8.63
CA SER A 184 6.03 -6.92 8.41
C SER A 184 6.00 -6.11 9.71
N THR A 185 6.30 -4.82 9.60
CA THR A 185 6.12 -3.84 10.69
C THR A 185 4.68 -3.83 11.18
N ILE A 186 3.72 -4.14 10.29
CA ILE A 186 2.30 -4.31 10.56
C ILE A 186 1.98 -5.80 10.75
N ARG A 187 1.57 -6.20 11.97
CA ARG A 187 0.99 -7.52 12.20
C ARG A 187 -0.53 -7.46 12.04
N CYS A 188 -0.99 -7.96 10.89
CA CYS A 188 -2.37 -8.34 10.64
C CYS A 188 -2.55 -9.83 11.00
#